data_AF-A0A4R2QWD1-F1
#
_entry.id   AF-A0A4R2QWD1-F1
#
_cell.length_a   1.000
_cell.length_b   1.000
_cell.length_c   1.000
_cell.angle_alpha   90.00
_cell.angle_beta   90.00
_cell.angle_gamma   90.00
#
_symmetry.space_group_name_H-M   'P 1'
#
loop_
_entity.id
_entity.type
_entity.pdbx_description
1 polymer ?
#
loop_
_entity_poly.entity_id
_entity_poly.type
_entity_poly.pdbx_seq_one_letter_code
_entity_poly.pdbx_strand_id
1 'polypeptide(L)'
;MNGQPGWQPHQGQLSAGTPQQTPPSARSAGSGPTAAMVAAPSAQSVPETGRPVADPQPAEQEATETSTDASQAAATAQPVAIGQAAAAAPTVPPAPGGPPRGPAPASDWSSTESAWHVRKHRALPRLRTGRHVAGYESLELIQLTGSTVGLSIGKDQSGAPVTVALFRPTPMRCALIGGVWAARLVAYRALRFGARLVIVTDRPGDWQDLGRLATGRIDRVALLPPGIALDTSASGDAPVLRVIDVESAVEPTTEVDAWLTELTVLRQFRPDRTDQVRRADLVLTQRLTPDESAGMMSVYGTPERTAYTLQVLHDDMVAVLADDTEQYAWLALAEYELDALGQARR
;
A
#
# COMPACT_ATOMS: atom_id res chain seq x y z
N MET A 1 42.53 -41.14 -55.71
CA MET A 1 41.75 -42.25 -56.30
C MET A 1 40.44 -42.37 -55.53
N ASN A 2 39.33 -42.33 -56.26
CA ASN A 2 37.92 -42.60 -55.92
C ASN A 2 37.24 -41.62 -54.92
N GLY A 3 36.15 -40.92 -55.23
CA GLY A 3 35.31 -40.81 -56.42
C GLY A 3 34.29 -39.66 -56.24
N GLN A 4 34.03 -38.90 -57.30
CA GLN A 4 32.90 -37.96 -57.49
C GLN A 4 31.68 -38.69 -58.09
N PRO A 5 30.58 -38.05 -58.57
CA PRO A 5 30.00 -36.68 -58.40
C PRO A 5 28.51 -36.76 -57.92
N GLY A 6 27.77 -35.73 -57.51
CA GLY A 6 27.39 -34.45 -58.16
C GLY A 6 26.00 -34.57 -58.80
N TRP A 7 25.03 -33.71 -58.46
CA TRP A 7 23.93 -33.26 -59.36
C TRP A 7 23.15 -32.06 -58.77
N GLN A 8 22.74 -31.16 -59.68
CA GLN A 8 22.16 -29.82 -59.51
C GLN A 8 20.66 -29.82 -59.93
N PRO A 9 19.92 -28.69 -59.79
CA PRO A 9 18.46 -28.67 -59.71
C PRO A 9 17.74 -28.47 -61.05
N HIS A 10 16.43 -28.80 -61.09
CA HIS A 10 15.53 -28.48 -62.20
C HIS A 10 14.56 -27.35 -61.83
N GLN A 11 14.61 -26.27 -62.60
CA GLN A 11 13.49 -25.36 -62.84
C GLN A 11 12.61 -25.89 -63.97
N GLY A 12 11.30 -25.61 -63.89
CA GLY A 12 10.35 -25.74 -64.99
C GLY A 12 9.17 -24.78 -64.78
N GLN A 13 9.17 -23.68 -65.54
CA GLN A 13 8.07 -22.72 -65.71
C GLN A 13 6.98 -23.26 -66.66
N LEU A 14 5.85 -22.53 -66.70
CA LEU A 14 4.84 -22.30 -67.76
C LEU A 14 3.43 -22.55 -67.19
N SER A 15 2.38 -21.75 -67.36
CA SER A 15 2.18 -20.38 -67.86
C SER A 15 0.66 -20.08 -67.73
N ALA A 16 0.33 -18.80 -67.52
CA ALA A 16 -0.84 -18.05 -68.00
C ALA A 16 -2.30 -18.47 -67.63
N GLY A 17 -3.04 -17.52 -67.06
CA GLY A 17 -4.51 -17.54 -67.03
C GLY A 17 -5.16 -16.43 -66.19
N THR A 18 -5.23 -15.22 -66.71
CA THR A 18 -6.23 -14.20 -66.30
C THR A 18 -6.71 -13.54 -67.61
N PRO A 19 -8.01 -13.24 -67.78
CA PRO A 19 -8.46 -11.90 -67.40
C PRO A 19 -9.93 -11.79 -66.92
N GLN A 20 -10.15 -10.83 -66.01
CA GLN A 20 -11.22 -9.80 -66.00
C GLN A 20 -12.74 -10.09 -65.92
N GLN A 21 -13.34 -9.27 -65.05
CA GLN A 21 -14.51 -8.36 -65.24
C GLN A 21 -15.92 -8.76 -64.74
N THR A 22 -16.26 -8.24 -63.54
CA THR A 22 -17.33 -7.26 -63.15
C THR A 22 -18.80 -7.36 -63.64
N PRO A 23 -19.78 -6.68 -62.96
CA PRO A 23 -21.12 -7.17 -62.57
C PRO A 23 -22.28 -6.55 -63.40
N PRO A 24 -23.58 -6.61 -62.99
CA PRO A 24 -24.14 -5.52 -62.14
C PRO A 24 -25.37 -5.85 -61.23
N SER A 25 -25.54 -5.01 -60.18
CA SER A 25 -26.77 -4.32 -59.66
C SER A 25 -28.05 -5.14 -59.30
N ALA A 26 -28.90 -4.82 -58.31
CA ALA A 26 -29.15 -3.58 -57.53
C ALA A 26 -30.17 -3.82 -56.37
N ARG A 27 -30.24 -2.84 -55.44
CA ARG A 27 -31.38 -2.40 -54.57
C ARG A 27 -31.66 -3.21 -53.28
N SER A 28 -31.82 -2.64 -52.07
CA SER A 28 -32.18 -1.28 -51.62
C SER A 28 -31.78 -0.98 -50.16
N ALA A 29 -31.48 0.31 -49.90
CA ALA A 29 -31.66 1.19 -48.69
C ALA A 29 -31.28 0.68 -47.28
N GLY A 30 -30.46 1.34 -46.44
CA GLY A 30 -30.41 2.78 -46.03
C GLY A 30 -31.29 2.95 -44.77
N SER A 31 -30.92 3.51 -43.62
CA SER A 31 -29.82 4.37 -43.13
C SER A 31 -29.85 4.35 -41.57
N GLY A 32 -28.74 4.66 -40.87
CA GLY A 32 -28.78 5.20 -39.48
C GLY A 32 -29.10 6.71 -39.48
N PRO A 33 -28.79 7.52 -38.44
CA PRO A 33 -28.54 7.27 -37.00
C PRO A 33 -29.55 8.05 -36.10
N THR A 34 -29.47 7.94 -34.76
CA THR A 34 -30.32 8.75 -33.86
C THR A 34 -29.53 9.36 -32.71
N ALA A 35 -29.37 10.68 -32.72
CA ALA A 35 -29.11 11.52 -31.56
C ALA A 35 -29.65 12.94 -31.80
N ALA A 36 -30.41 13.43 -30.82
CA ALA A 36 -30.67 14.82 -30.44
C ALA A 36 -31.34 15.81 -31.43
N MET A 37 -32.57 16.23 -31.10
CA MET A 37 -32.92 17.66 -30.96
C MET A 37 -34.31 17.82 -30.33
N VAL A 38 -34.39 18.52 -29.19
CA VAL A 38 -35.62 19.19 -28.72
C VAL A 38 -35.35 20.69 -28.76
N ALA A 39 -36.36 21.40 -29.25
CA ALA A 39 -36.33 22.71 -29.84
C ALA A 39 -36.18 23.86 -28.83
N ALA A 40 -35.57 24.94 -29.32
CA ALA A 40 -35.82 26.32 -28.90
C ALA A 40 -36.79 26.98 -29.88
N PRO A 41 -37.60 27.96 -29.45
CA PRO A 41 -38.06 29.04 -30.32
C PRO A 41 -37.43 30.39 -29.94
N SER A 42 -37.27 31.23 -30.96
CA SER A 42 -36.62 32.53 -30.94
C SER A 42 -37.57 33.70 -30.60
N ALA A 43 -36.94 34.76 -30.08
CA ALA A 43 -37.20 36.20 -30.28
C ALA A 43 -38.30 36.90 -29.45
N GLN A 44 -37.93 37.90 -28.63
CA GLN A 44 -37.95 39.35 -28.94
C GLN A 44 -37.75 40.26 -27.69
N SER A 45 -37.06 41.39 -27.93
CA SER A 45 -37.08 42.71 -27.24
C SER A 45 -36.46 42.97 -25.84
N VAL A 46 -35.55 43.95 -25.86
CA VAL A 46 -34.99 44.85 -24.81
C VAL A 46 -35.83 46.17 -24.83
N PRO A 47 -35.74 47.18 -23.92
CA PRO A 47 -35.19 47.37 -22.55
C PRO A 47 -36.33 47.74 -21.54
N GLU A 48 -36.16 48.00 -20.24
CA GLU A 48 -35.73 49.29 -19.66
C GLU A 48 -35.78 49.26 -18.11
N THR A 49 -34.78 49.93 -17.51
CA THR A 49 -34.84 50.74 -16.27
C THR A 49 -35.04 50.09 -14.90
N GLY A 50 -34.04 50.28 -14.02
CA GLY A 50 -34.29 50.38 -12.57
C GLY A 50 -33.24 49.76 -11.64
N ARG A 51 -32.04 50.32 -11.56
CA ARG A 51 -31.30 50.43 -10.28
C ARG A 51 -32.01 51.51 -9.43
N PRO A 52 -31.93 51.56 -8.08
CA PRO A 52 -30.67 51.45 -7.31
C PRO A 52 -30.76 50.71 -5.95
N VAL A 53 -29.67 50.11 -5.47
CA VAL A 53 -28.84 50.52 -4.30
C VAL A 53 -29.59 50.62 -2.97
N ALA A 54 -29.26 49.76 -2.00
CA ALA A 54 -28.90 50.13 -0.62
C ALA A 54 -28.61 48.88 0.25
N ASP A 55 -27.36 48.72 0.63
CA ASP A 55 -26.91 48.27 1.96
C ASP A 55 -26.11 49.47 2.54
N PRO A 56 -25.87 49.66 3.86
CA PRO A 56 -25.86 48.64 4.92
C PRO A 56 -26.37 49.09 6.33
N GLN A 57 -26.20 48.19 7.32
CA GLN A 57 -25.76 48.42 8.72
C GLN A 57 -26.82 48.38 9.86
N PRO A 58 -26.43 48.24 11.15
CA PRO A 58 -26.26 46.98 11.88
C PRO A 58 -27.11 46.90 13.17
N ALA A 59 -27.15 45.75 13.85
CA ALA A 59 -27.50 45.70 15.27
C ALA A 59 -26.84 44.49 15.96
N GLU A 60 -26.02 44.82 16.96
CA GLU A 60 -25.53 43.96 18.03
C GLU A 60 -26.69 43.37 18.85
N GLN A 61 -26.49 42.17 19.41
CA GLN A 61 -27.01 41.86 20.74
C GLN A 61 -26.19 40.75 21.42
N GLU A 62 -25.96 41.00 22.70
CA GLU A 62 -25.02 40.39 23.64
C GLU A 62 -25.39 38.98 24.10
N ALA A 63 -24.30 38.27 24.46
CA ALA A 63 -24.09 37.40 25.62
C ALA A 63 -25.26 36.66 26.29
N THR A 64 -25.05 35.36 26.49
CA THR A 64 -25.23 34.77 27.83
C THR A 64 -24.34 33.55 28.02
N GLU A 65 -23.43 33.68 28.99
CA GLU A 65 -22.70 32.59 29.62
C GLU A 65 -23.67 31.74 30.45
N THR A 66 -23.56 30.41 30.36
CA THR A 66 -23.81 29.52 31.49
C THR A 66 -22.83 28.36 31.40
N SER A 67 -21.83 28.39 32.28
CA SER A 67 -21.02 27.24 32.67
C SER A 67 -21.86 26.29 33.53
N THR A 68 -21.84 24.99 33.25
CA THR A 68 -22.00 23.95 34.27
C THR A 68 -21.22 22.71 33.85
N ASP A 69 -20.05 22.58 34.46
CA ASP A 69 -19.46 21.39 35.05
C ASP A 69 -19.98 20.00 34.58
N ALA A 70 -19.13 19.25 33.88
CA ALA A 70 -19.17 17.79 33.88
C ALA A 70 -17.75 17.22 33.73
N SER A 71 -17.26 16.79 34.88
CA SER A 71 -15.97 16.21 35.17
C SER A 71 -15.70 14.89 34.41
N GLN A 72 -14.46 14.78 33.92
CA GLN A 72 -13.59 13.59 33.92
C GLN A 72 -14.11 12.27 33.33
N ALA A 73 -13.60 11.96 32.13
CA ALA A 73 -13.15 10.61 31.79
C ALA A 73 -11.82 10.71 31.05
N ALA A 74 -10.72 10.62 31.80
CA ALA A 74 -9.37 10.52 31.27
C ALA A 74 -9.20 9.15 30.61
N ALA A 75 -9.36 9.07 29.29
CA ALA A 75 -8.88 7.96 28.49
C ALA A 75 -7.44 8.29 28.07
N THR A 76 -6.49 7.63 28.74
CA THR A 76 -5.05 7.71 28.49
C THR A 76 -4.75 7.39 27.02
N ALA A 77 -4.44 8.40 26.21
CA ALA A 77 -3.87 8.22 24.89
C ALA A 77 -2.50 7.53 25.03
N GLN A 78 -2.39 6.31 24.51
CA GLN A 78 -1.12 5.61 24.44
C GLN A 78 -0.33 6.13 23.22
N PRO A 79 0.94 6.51 23.38
CA PRO A 79 1.76 6.94 22.26
C PRO A 79 2.03 5.77 21.30
N VAL A 80 1.98 6.09 20.00
CA VAL A 80 2.39 5.21 18.90
C VAL A 80 3.86 4.84 19.08
N ALA A 81 4.13 3.56 19.36
CA ALA A 81 5.49 3.07 19.54
C ALA A 81 6.16 2.84 18.17
N ILE A 82 7.09 3.73 17.81
CA ILE A 82 8.01 3.58 16.68
C ILE A 82 9.31 2.99 17.22
N GLY A 83 9.60 1.72 16.91
CA GLY A 83 10.80 1.02 17.38
C GLY A 83 12.00 1.25 16.47
N GLN A 84 12.98 2.04 16.92
CA GLN A 84 14.32 2.07 16.31
C GLN A 84 15.14 0.87 16.79
N ALA A 85 15.40 -0.09 15.91
CA ALA A 85 16.32 -1.20 16.17
C ALA A 85 17.71 -0.87 15.61
N ALA A 86 18.66 -0.54 16.50
CA ALA A 86 20.07 -0.41 16.18
C ALA A 86 20.71 -1.81 16.09
N ALA A 87 21.19 -2.19 14.90
CA ALA A 87 21.95 -3.43 14.69
C ALA A 87 23.38 -3.10 14.25
N ALA A 88 24.35 -3.31 15.14
CA ALA A 88 25.76 -3.37 14.78
C ALA A 88 26.10 -4.78 14.26
N ALA A 89 26.69 -4.85 13.07
CA ALA A 89 27.15 -6.10 12.46
C ALA A 89 28.49 -6.56 13.09
N PRO A 90 28.72 -7.87 13.33
CA PRO A 90 30.04 -8.37 13.69
C PRO A 90 30.82 -8.86 12.46
N THR A 91 32.07 -8.43 12.37
CA THR A 91 33.08 -8.91 11.41
C THR A 91 33.63 -10.28 11.83
N VAL A 92 33.65 -11.24 10.89
CA VAL A 92 34.20 -12.60 11.08
C VAL A 92 35.64 -12.66 10.56
N PRO A 93 36.64 -13.13 11.34
CA PRO A 93 37.95 -13.50 10.80
C PRO A 93 38.02 -15.01 10.44
N PRO A 94 38.91 -15.41 9.51
CA PRO A 94 38.93 -16.78 8.97
C PRO A 94 39.67 -17.77 9.89
N ALA A 95 39.23 -19.03 9.84
CA ALA A 95 39.83 -20.15 10.57
C ALA A 95 41.01 -20.78 9.81
N PRO A 96 41.98 -21.35 10.54
CA PRO A 96 42.67 -22.53 10.03
C PRO A 96 42.74 -23.68 11.06
N GLY A 97 42.36 -24.89 10.59
CA GLY A 97 42.88 -26.22 10.98
C GLY A 97 42.92 -26.63 12.46
N GLY A 98 42.10 -27.62 12.85
CA GLY A 98 42.36 -28.44 14.06
C GLY A 98 43.11 -29.74 13.73
N PRO A 99 43.17 -30.75 14.63
CA PRO A 99 43.11 -30.76 16.11
C PRO A 99 44.36 -31.58 16.66
N PRO A 100 44.48 -32.15 17.90
CA PRO A 100 43.48 -32.82 18.74
C PRO A 100 43.45 -32.44 20.24
N ARG A 101 42.39 -32.96 20.86
CA ARG A 101 41.87 -32.83 22.23
C ARG A 101 42.81 -33.43 23.30
N GLY A 102 42.94 -32.74 24.44
CA GLY A 102 43.43 -33.26 25.73
C GLY A 102 42.57 -32.72 26.89
N PRO A 103 42.49 -33.42 28.05
CA PRO A 103 41.43 -33.22 29.04
C PRO A 103 41.70 -32.05 30.00
N ALA A 104 40.62 -31.44 30.49
CA ALA A 104 40.61 -30.35 31.46
C ALA A 104 41.12 -30.79 32.84
N PRO A 105 41.67 -29.84 33.62
CA PRO A 105 41.29 -29.76 35.02
C PRO A 105 41.00 -28.32 35.52
N ALA A 106 40.42 -28.32 36.71
CA ALA A 106 39.72 -27.25 37.41
C ALA A 106 40.57 -26.05 37.87
N SER A 107 39.91 -24.90 38.06
CA SER A 107 39.92 -24.09 39.30
C SER A 107 39.04 -22.85 39.05
N ASP A 108 37.98 -22.69 39.81
CA ASP A 108 37.94 -22.12 41.17
C ASP A 108 38.10 -20.60 41.12
N TRP A 109 36.95 -19.92 41.06
CA TRP A 109 36.84 -18.51 41.34
C TRP A 109 35.66 -18.33 42.30
N SER A 110 35.97 -18.48 43.58
CA SER A 110 35.20 -17.87 44.65
C SER A 110 35.29 -16.35 44.52
N SER A 111 34.18 -15.69 44.22
CA SER A 111 33.98 -14.28 44.57
C SER A 111 32.68 -14.14 45.35
N THR A 112 32.88 -14.15 46.66
CA THR A 112 32.25 -13.36 47.71
C THR A 112 30.88 -12.75 47.42
N GLU A 113 29.93 -13.21 48.23
CA GLU A 113 28.60 -12.66 48.43
C GLU A 113 28.58 -11.13 48.48
N SER A 114 27.74 -10.54 47.64
CA SER A 114 27.08 -9.27 47.94
C SER A 114 25.60 -9.57 48.14
N ALA A 115 25.19 -9.54 49.40
CA ALA A 115 23.85 -9.85 49.86
C ALA A 115 22.84 -8.80 49.38
N TRP A 116 22.19 -9.10 48.25
CA TRP A 116 20.94 -8.45 47.88
C TRP A 116 19.81 -9.19 48.60
N HIS A 117 19.21 -8.52 49.58
CA HIS A 117 17.96 -8.96 50.19
C HIS A 117 16.84 -8.90 49.13
N VAL A 118 16.68 -9.98 48.37
CA VAL A 118 15.57 -10.14 47.44
C VAL A 118 14.43 -10.81 48.19
N ARG A 119 13.34 -10.04 48.33
CA ARG A 119 12.06 -10.50 48.87
C ARG A 119 11.66 -11.80 48.16
N LYS A 120 11.05 -12.73 48.91
CA LYS A 120 10.54 -14.02 48.44
C LYS A 120 9.43 -13.85 47.39
N HIS A 121 9.79 -13.43 46.18
CA HIS A 121 8.97 -13.64 45.01
C HIS A 121 9.29 -15.04 44.49
N ARG A 122 8.22 -15.84 44.35
CA ARG A 122 8.19 -17.16 43.74
C ARG A 122 9.19 -17.20 42.58
N ALA A 123 10.22 -18.04 42.69
CA ALA A 123 11.30 -18.09 41.72
C ALA A 123 10.70 -18.30 40.33
N LEU A 124 10.75 -17.27 39.49
CA LEU A 124 10.45 -17.43 38.08
C LEU A 124 11.42 -18.49 37.55
N PRO A 125 10.95 -19.53 36.85
CA PRO A 125 11.82 -20.53 36.28
C PRO A 125 12.89 -19.80 35.47
N ARG A 126 14.16 -20.11 35.75
CA ARG A 126 15.31 -19.47 35.09
C ARG A 126 15.06 -19.49 33.58
N LEU A 127 15.04 -18.31 32.97
CA LEU A 127 14.93 -18.19 31.52
C LEU A 127 16.08 -19.03 30.94
N ARG A 128 15.74 -20.13 30.27
CA ARG A 128 16.72 -20.97 29.58
C ARG A 128 17.11 -20.25 28.30
N THR A 129 17.94 -19.23 28.45
CA THR A 129 18.63 -18.56 27.34
C THR A 129 19.71 -19.52 26.84
N GLY A 130 19.28 -20.53 26.09
CA GLY A 130 20.14 -21.49 25.39
C GLY A 130 19.81 -21.49 23.90
N ARG A 131 20.63 -22.17 23.10
CA ARG A 131 20.34 -22.40 21.69
C ARG A 131 19.27 -23.50 21.59
N HIS A 132 18.04 -23.10 21.28
CA HIS A 132 16.95 -24.03 21.01
C HIS A 132 16.98 -24.42 19.53
N VAL A 133 16.99 -25.72 19.25
CA VAL A 133 16.88 -26.25 17.89
C VAL A 133 15.45 -26.73 17.73
N ALA A 134 14.69 -26.07 16.86
CA ALA A 134 13.34 -26.49 16.48
C ALA A 134 13.43 -27.29 15.17
N GLY A 135 12.73 -28.43 15.10
CA GLY A 135 12.51 -29.14 13.83
C GLY A 135 11.53 -28.37 12.94
N TYR A 136 11.48 -28.68 11.64
CA TYR A 136 10.59 -27.99 10.69
C TYR A 136 9.11 -28.02 11.13
N GLU A 137 8.61 -29.17 11.55
CA GLU A 137 7.25 -29.33 12.12
C GLU A 137 7.00 -28.39 13.32
N SER A 138 8.01 -28.15 14.17
CA SER A 138 7.88 -27.25 15.32
C SER A 138 7.98 -25.78 14.93
N LEU A 139 8.71 -25.46 13.85
CA LEU A 139 8.74 -24.12 13.27
C LEU A 139 7.40 -23.78 12.62
N GLU A 140 6.71 -24.75 12.03
CA GLU A 140 5.35 -24.55 11.49
C GLU A 140 4.33 -24.18 12.58
N LEU A 141 4.59 -24.54 13.84
CA LEU A 141 3.77 -24.15 14.98
C LEU A 141 4.10 -22.74 15.51
N ILE A 142 5.24 -22.15 15.11
CA ILE A 142 5.60 -20.78 15.52
C ILE A 142 4.84 -19.81 14.63
N GLN A 143 3.78 -19.22 15.17
CA GLN A 143 3.14 -18.05 14.57
C GLN A 143 3.76 -16.78 15.14
N LEU A 144 4.67 -16.18 14.36
CA LEU A 144 5.04 -14.79 14.58
C LEU A 144 3.86 -13.93 14.14
N THR A 145 3.01 -13.52 15.08
CA THR A 145 2.02 -12.48 14.80
C THR A 145 2.80 -11.20 14.52
N GLY A 146 2.87 -10.77 13.26
CA GLY A 146 3.70 -9.63 12.83
C GLY A 146 3.31 -8.28 13.44
N SER A 147 2.28 -8.25 14.30
CA SER A 147 1.84 -7.08 15.06
C SER A 147 2.95 -6.37 15.86
N THR A 148 4.02 -7.07 16.23
CA THR A 148 5.13 -6.50 17.00
C THR A 148 6.14 -5.71 16.15
N VAL A 149 6.21 -5.93 14.83
CA VAL A 149 7.30 -5.39 13.98
C VAL A 149 6.79 -4.42 12.91
N GLY A 150 5.48 -4.38 12.64
CA GLY A 150 4.92 -3.53 11.59
C GLY A 150 5.33 -3.99 10.18
N LEU A 151 4.68 -3.42 9.16
CA LEU A 151 5.01 -3.66 7.76
C LEU A 151 6.12 -2.68 7.34
N SER A 152 7.25 -3.19 6.86
CA SER A 152 8.33 -2.34 6.35
C SER A 152 7.95 -1.69 5.02
N ILE A 153 7.95 -0.36 4.97
CA ILE A 153 7.73 0.46 3.76
C ILE A 153 9.06 0.74 3.05
N GLY A 154 10.15 0.83 3.79
CA GLY A 154 11.44 1.13 3.19
C GLY A 154 12.49 1.48 4.23
N LYS A 155 13.43 2.33 3.85
CA LYS A 155 14.46 2.86 4.73
C LYS A 155 14.47 4.38 4.69
N ASP A 156 14.74 5.01 5.82
CA ASP A 156 14.95 6.46 5.88
C ASP A 156 16.36 6.85 5.40
N GLN A 157 16.69 8.13 5.51
CA GLN A 157 17.98 8.70 5.11
C GLN A 157 19.18 8.16 5.91
N SER A 158 18.93 7.65 7.12
CA SER A 158 19.93 7.02 7.98
C SER A 158 20.10 5.52 7.68
N GLY A 159 19.24 4.96 6.82
CA GLY A 159 19.16 3.53 6.53
C GLY A 159 18.32 2.75 7.54
N ALA A 160 17.67 3.42 8.50
CA ALA A 160 16.78 2.79 9.46
C ALA A 160 15.46 2.39 8.78
N PRO A 161 14.86 1.24 9.14
CA PRO A 161 13.61 0.80 8.53
C PRO A 161 12.45 1.73 8.89
N VAL A 162 11.67 2.13 7.90
CA VAL A 162 10.39 2.83 8.07
C VAL A 162 9.29 1.79 8.06
N THR A 163 8.62 1.59 9.19
CA THR A 163 7.59 0.56 9.37
C THR A 163 6.24 1.18 9.73
N VAL A 164 5.15 0.62 9.21
CA VAL A 164 3.77 1.03 9.52
C VAL A 164 2.98 -0.12 10.11
N ALA A 165 2.20 0.14 11.16
CA ALA A 165 1.38 -0.86 11.83
C ALA A 165 0.01 -1.01 11.14
N LEU A 166 -0.02 -1.60 9.94
CA LEU A 166 -1.29 -1.78 9.20
C LEU A 166 -2.27 -2.71 9.95
N PHE A 167 -1.75 -3.82 10.49
CA PHE A 167 -2.56 -4.88 11.08
C PHE A 167 -2.51 -4.82 12.60
N ARG A 168 -3.62 -4.43 13.21
CA ARG A 168 -3.73 -4.19 14.66
C ARG A 168 -5.15 -4.51 15.16
N PRO A 169 -5.38 -4.68 16.47
CA PRO A 169 -6.71 -4.94 17.03
C PRO A 169 -7.66 -3.73 16.99
N THR A 170 -7.35 -2.72 16.17
CA THR A 170 -8.12 -1.50 15.95
C THR A 170 -8.33 -1.35 14.45
N PRO A 171 -9.48 -0.86 13.99
CA PRO A 171 -9.71 -0.59 12.58
C PRO A 171 -8.64 0.35 12.00
N MET A 172 -8.25 0.15 10.74
CA MET A 172 -7.22 0.96 10.09
C MET A 172 -7.64 1.32 8.65
N ARG A 173 -7.68 2.61 8.35
CA ARG A 173 -7.89 3.14 7.00
C ARG A 173 -6.63 3.78 6.48
N CYS A 174 -6.24 3.41 5.28
CA CYS A 174 -5.06 3.90 4.59
C CYS A 174 -5.48 4.46 3.23
N ALA A 175 -4.89 5.59 2.85
CA ALA A 175 -4.95 6.09 1.48
C ALA A 175 -3.55 5.99 0.86
N LEU A 176 -3.47 5.53 -0.40
CA LEU A 176 -2.25 5.59 -1.18
C LEU A 176 -2.46 6.51 -2.37
N ILE A 177 -1.69 7.60 -2.43
CA ILE A 177 -1.71 8.56 -3.54
C ILE A 177 -0.47 8.36 -4.41
N GLY A 178 -0.68 7.86 -5.62
CA GLY A 178 0.39 7.53 -6.55
C GLY A 178 0.01 6.35 -7.44
N GLY A 179 0.99 5.74 -8.09
CA GLY A 179 0.77 4.66 -9.05
C GLY A 179 0.31 3.35 -8.42
N VAL A 180 -0.39 2.52 -9.21
CA VAL A 180 -0.77 1.14 -8.82
C VAL A 180 0.45 0.28 -8.46
N TRP A 181 1.64 0.62 -8.98
CA TRP A 181 2.87 -0.09 -8.64
C TRP A 181 3.20 0.00 -7.15
N ALA A 182 3.07 1.18 -6.53
CA ALA A 182 3.31 1.33 -5.10
C ALA A 182 2.26 0.57 -4.28
N ALA A 183 0.99 0.58 -4.71
CA ALA A 183 -0.06 -0.22 -4.08
C ALA A 183 0.21 -1.72 -4.19
N ARG A 184 0.70 -2.20 -5.34
CA ARG A 184 1.13 -3.59 -5.52
C ARG A 184 2.31 -3.96 -4.63
N LEU A 185 3.25 -3.05 -4.40
CA LEU A 185 4.37 -3.28 -3.48
C LEU A 185 3.87 -3.45 -2.04
N VAL A 186 3.00 -2.54 -1.56
CA VAL A 186 2.39 -2.65 -0.22
C VAL A 186 1.61 -3.97 -0.09
N ALA A 187 0.81 -4.31 -1.10
CA ALA A 187 0.06 -5.54 -1.17
C ALA A 187 0.96 -6.80 -1.19
N TYR A 188 2.06 -6.77 -1.96
CA TYR A 188 3.06 -7.84 -2.00
C TYR A 188 3.69 -8.05 -0.64
N ARG A 189 4.10 -6.96 0.04
CA ARG A 189 4.66 -7.03 1.38
C ARG A 189 3.65 -7.50 2.41
N ALA A 190 2.39 -7.09 2.30
CA ALA A 190 1.30 -7.59 3.14
C ALA A 190 1.10 -9.10 2.98
N LEU A 191 1.14 -9.63 1.75
CA LEU A 191 1.12 -11.07 1.48
C LEU A 191 2.29 -11.79 2.14
N ARG A 192 3.51 -11.25 2.01
CA ARG A 192 4.73 -11.78 2.64
C ARG A 192 4.69 -11.69 4.16
N PHE A 193 3.98 -10.71 4.71
CA PHE A 193 3.70 -10.58 6.14
C PHE A 193 2.69 -11.63 6.64
N GLY A 194 1.98 -12.32 5.74
CA GLY A 194 1.00 -13.36 6.06
C GLY A 194 -0.45 -12.91 5.96
N ALA A 195 -0.71 -11.67 5.53
CA ALA A 195 -2.07 -11.17 5.34
C ALA A 195 -2.76 -11.83 4.15
N ARG A 196 -4.09 -11.94 4.24
CA ARG A 196 -4.96 -12.27 3.11
C ARG A 196 -5.37 -10.97 2.43
N LEU A 197 -5.44 -10.99 1.10
CA LEU A 197 -5.80 -9.81 0.32
C LEU A 197 -7.17 -9.97 -0.30
N VAL A 198 -7.97 -8.93 -0.20
CA VAL A 198 -9.21 -8.79 -0.96
C VAL A 198 -9.16 -7.48 -1.72
N ILE A 199 -9.15 -7.57 -3.04
CA ILE A 199 -8.95 -6.43 -3.92
C ILE A 199 -10.26 -6.15 -4.63
N VAL A 200 -10.86 -5.02 -4.30
CA VAL A 200 -12.05 -4.48 -4.97
C VAL A 200 -11.56 -3.58 -6.10
N THR A 201 -11.77 -3.99 -7.35
CA THR A 201 -11.24 -3.26 -8.50
C THR A 201 -12.10 -3.40 -9.76
N ASP A 202 -12.10 -2.35 -10.59
CA ASP A 202 -12.62 -2.37 -11.96
C ASP A 202 -11.55 -2.75 -13.00
N ARG A 203 -10.28 -2.92 -12.58
CA ARG A 203 -9.11 -3.26 -13.41
C ARG A 203 -8.39 -4.50 -12.87
N PRO A 204 -9.02 -5.70 -12.93
CA PRO A 204 -8.43 -6.90 -12.35
C PRO A 204 -7.07 -7.27 -12.95
N GLY A 205 -6.80 -6.89 -14.21
CA GLY A 205 -5.51 -7.11 -14.89
C GLY A 205 -4.32 -6.54 -14.14
N ASP A 206 -4.48 -5.41 -13.45
CA ASP A 206 -3.41 -4.76 -12.68
C ASP A 206 -3.07 -5.51 -11.39
N TRP A 207 -3.82 -6.55 -11.02
CA TRP A 207 -3.66 -7.30 -9.78
C TRP A 207 -3.51 -8.81 -9.99
N GLN A 208 -3.56 -9.27 -11.25
CA GLN A 208 -3.38 -10.68 -11.60
C GLN A 208 -2.03 -11.21 -11.11
N ASP A 209 -2.04 -12.49 -10.75
CA ASP A 209 -0.90 -13.28 -10.28
C ASP A 209 -0.18 -12.79 -9.02
N LEU A 210 -0.61 -11.69 -8.38
CA LEU A 210 0.07 -11.14 -7.21
C LEU A 210 0.22 -12.15 -6.07
N GLY A 211 -0.82 -12.95 -5.81
CA GLY A 211 -0.79 -14.02 -4.80
C GLY A 211 0.26 -15.08 -5.10
N ARG A 212 0.31 -15.52 -6.36
CA ARG A 212 1.26 -16.53 -6.85
C ARG A 212 2.69 -16.00 -6.80
N LEU A 213 2.90 -14.75 -7.23
CA LEU A 213 4.22 -14.10 -7.22
C LEU A 213 4.75 -13.87 -5.80
N ALA A 214 3.89 -13.53 -4.85
CA ALA A 214 4.31 -13.25 -3.48
C ALA A 214 4.48 -14.52 -2.63
N THR A 215 3.59 -15.49 -2.76
CA THR A 215 3.49 -16.63 -1.83
C THR A 215 3.59 -18.00 -2.49
N GLY A 216 3.61 -18.06 -3.83
CA GLY A 216 3.46 -19.31 -4.58
C GLY A 216 2.04 -19.89 -4.55
N ARG A 217 1.10 -19.24 -3.85
CA ARG A 217 -0.28 -19.72 -3.66
C ARG A 217 -1.29 -18.80 -4.33
N ILE A 218 -2.38 -19.39 -4.82
CA ILE A 218 -3.47 -18.65 -5.49
C ILE A 218 -4.63 -18.28 -4.55
N ASP A 219 -4.70 -18.89 -3.36
CA ASP A 219 -5.80 -18.74 -2.40
C ASP A 219 -5.63 -17.56 -1.43
N ARG A 220 -4.55 -16.78 -1.58
CA ARG A 220 -4.22 -15.65 -0.72
C ARG A 220 -4.75 -14.30 -1.20
N VAL A 221 -5.20 -14.22 -2.45
CA VAL A 221 -5.74 -13.00 -3.07
C VAL A 221 -7.10 -13.30 -3.67
N ALA A 222 -8.12 -12.55 -3.26
CA ALA A 222 -9.43 -12.55 -3.91
C ALA A 222 -9.61 -11.22 -4.68
N LEU A 223 -10.00 -11.31 -5.95
CA LEU A 223 -10.37 -10.15 -6.77
C LEU A 223 -11.90 -10.07 -6.81
N LEU A 224 -12.45 -8.92 -6.42
CA LEU A 224 -13.89 -8.65 -6.40
C LEU A 224 -14.20 -7.43 -7.27
N PRO A 225 -15.31 -7.44 -8.03
CA PRO A 225 -15.81 -6.22 -8.63
C PRO A 225 -16.36 -5.26 -7.55
N PRO A 226 -16.45 -3.95 -7.85
CA PRO A 226 -17.05 -2.99 -6.93
C PRO A 226 -18.51 -3.34 -6.60
N GLY A 227 -18.92 -3.07 -5.35
CA GLY A 227 -20.29 -3.29 -4.86
C GLY A 227 -20.54 -4.68 -4.24
N ILE A 228 -19.55 -5.58 -4.24
CA ILE A 228 -19.65 -6.88 -3.56
C ILE A 228 -19.20 -6.75 -2.11
N ALA A 229 -20.04 -7.25 -1.19
CA ALA A 229 -19.72 -7.29 0.23
C ALA A 229 -18.58 -8.27 0.53
N LEU A 230 -17.78 -7.95 1.55
CA LEU A 230 -16.69 -8.79 2.01
C LEU A 230 -17.22 -9.89 2.93
N ASP A 231 -16.95 -11.16 2.60
CA ASP A 231 -17.26 -12.32 3.45
C ASP A 231 -15.98 -12.94 4.04
N THR A 232 -15.04 -12.11 4.48
CA THR A 232 -13.76 -12.56 5.05
C THR A 232 -13.59 -12.00 6.44
N SER A 233 -13.59 -12.87 7.44
CA SER A 233 -13.24 -12.52 8.81
C SER A 233 -11.73 -12.24 8.91
N ALA A 234 -11.37 -11.16 9.60
CA ALA A 234 -10.00 -10.82 9.95
C ALA A 234 -9.69 -11.20 11.41
N SER A 235 -8.45 -11.61 11.67
CA SER A 235 -7.97 -11.94 13.01
C SER A 235 -6.46 -11.65 13.13
N GLY A 236 -5.91 -11.72 14.35
CA GLY A 236 -4.48 -11.45 14.56
C GLY A 236 -3.54 -12.46 13.91
N ASP A 237 -3.99 -13.70 13.71
CA ASP A 237 -3.28 -14.77 13.00
C ASP A 237 -3.57 -14.79 11.49
N ALA A 238 -4.68 -14.21 11.06
CA ALA A 238 -5.06 -14.07 9.66
C ALA A 238 -5.55 -12.65 9.34
N PRO A 239 -4.65 -11.65 9.35
CA PRO A 239 -5.03 -10.27 9.08
C PRO A 239 -5.45 -10.11 7.62
N VAL A 240 -6.31 -9.13 7.34
CA VAL A 240 -6.87 -8.89 6.01
C VAL A 240 -6.49 -7.50 5.53
N LEU A 241 -5.93 -7.41 4.33
CA LEU A 241 -5.77 -6.15 3.61
C LEU A 241 -6.83 -6.07 2.51
N ARG A 242 -7.82 -5.19 2.69
CA ARG A 242 -8.81 -4.86 1.68
C ARG A 242 -8.30 -3.70 0.84
N VAL A 243 -7.97 -3.93 -0.42
CA VAL A 243 -7.52 -2.89 -1.35
C VAL A 243 -8.70 -2.42 -2.20
N ILE A 244 -8.91 -1.11 -2.27
CA ILE A 244 -9.95 -0.49 -3.10
C ILE A 244 -9.25 0.30 -4.20
N ASP A 245 -9.22 -0.26 -5.42
CA ASP A 245 -8.62 0.35 -6.62
C ASP A 245 -9.69 0.46 -7.72
N VAL A 246 -10.48 1.52 -7.64
CA VAL A 246 -11.62 1.79 -8.54
C VAL A 246 -11.57 3.23 -9.03
N GLU A 247 -11.93 3.46 -10.29
CA GLU A 247 -11.93 4.81 -10.89
C GLU A 247 -13.07 5.69 -10.39
N SER A 248 -14.17 5.08 -9.95
CA SER A 248 -15.28 5.81 -9.31
C SER A 248 -15.11 5.86 -7.79
N ALA A 249 -15.56 6.95 -7.18
CA ALA A 249 -15.64 7.03 -5.72
C ALA A 249 -16.56 5.92 -5.20
N VAL A 250 -16.03 5.09 -4.30
CA VAL A 250 -16.80 4.10 -3.54
C VAL A 250 -17.11 4.69 -2.19
N GLU A 251 -18.33 4.47 -1.73
CA GLU A 251 -18.73 4.86 -0.39
C GLU A 251 -17.85 4.13 0.63
N PRO A 252 -17.24 4.87 1.56
CA PRO A 252 -16.41 4.26 2.58
C PRO A 252 -17.26 3.28 3.39
N THR A 253 -16.72 2.09 3.65
CA THR A 253 -17.42 1.13 4.50
C THR A 253 -17.56 1.73 5.90
N THR A 254 -18.75 1.73 6.48
CA THR A 254 -19.02 2.41 7.76
C THR A 254 -18.24 1.79 8.91
N GLU A 255 -18.13 0.46 8.91
CA GLU A 255 -17.41 -0.31 9.93
C GLU A 255 -16.25 -1.05 9.29
N VAL A 256 -15.06 -0.87 9.86
CA VAL A 256 -13.86 -1.61 9.50
C VAL A 256 -13.56 -2.47 10.72
N ASP A 257 -13.38 -3.78 10.54
CA ASP A 257 -13.16 -4.71 11.66
C ASP A 257 -11.75 -4.61 12.24
N ALA A 258 -11.55 -5.11 13.45
CA ALA A 258 -10.21 -5.32 14.00
C ALA A 258 -9.40 -6.25 13.08
N TRP A 259 -8.10 -5.96 12.92
CA TRP A 259 -7.18 -6.69 12.02
C TRP A 259 -7.51 -6.61 10.53
N LEU A 260 -8.52 -5.82 10.15
CA LEU A 260 -8.82 -5.47 8.77
C LEU A 260 -8.27 -4.07 8.47
N THR A 261 -7.41 -3.98 7.47
CA THR A 261 -6.92 -2.71 6.93
C THR A 261 -7.60 -2.43 5.61
N GLU A 262 -8.22 -1.26 5.47
CA GLU A 262 -8.75 -0.78 4.20
C GLU A 262 -7.72 0.16 3.55
N LEU A 263 -7.23 -0.18 2.36
CA LEU A 263 -6.29 0.61 1.58
C LEU A 263 -6.98 1.13 0.32
N THR A 264 -7.27 2.42 0.27
CA THR A 264 -7.81 3.08 -0.93
C THR A 264 -6.67 3.55 -1.82
N VAL A 265 -6.66 3.10 -3.08
CA VAL A 265 -5.66 3.48 -4.08
C VAL A 265 -6.17 4.64 -4.91
N LEU A 266 -5.46 5.76 -4.86
CA LEU A 266 -5.74 6.99 -5.56
C LEU A 266 -4.62 7.23 -6.59
N ARG A 267 -4.87 6.79 -7.84
CA ARG A 267 -3.89 6.93 -8.93
C ARG A 267 -3.53 8.38 -9.25
N GLN A 268 -4.49 9.27 -9.03
CA GLN A 268 -4.34 10.70 -9.05
C GLN A 268 -5.17 11.26 -7.89
N PHE A 269 -4.65 12.23 -7.15
CA PHE A 269 -5.44 12.89 -6.13
C PHE A 269 -6.33 13.97 -6.73
N ARG A 270 -7.64 13.70 -6.75
CA ARG A 270 -8.65 14.58 -7.33
C ARG A 270 -9.63 15.10 -6.26
N PRO A 271 -10.31 16.25 -6.49
CA PRO A 271 -11.25 16.81 -5.53
C PRO A 271 -12.37 15.84 -5.09
N ASP A 272 -12.86 14.98 -5.98
CA ASP A 272 -13.87 13.96 -5.71
C ASP A 272 -13.38 12.83 -4.76
N ARG A 273 -12.07 12.81 -4.46
CA ARG A 273 -11.42 11.81 -3.60
C ARG A 273 -10.97 12.35 -2.23
N THR A 274 -11.32 13.61 -1.94
CA THR A 274 -10.98 14.31 -0.70
C THR A 274 -11.47 13.56 0.54
N ASP A 275 -12.68 13.02 0.47
CA ASP A 275 -13.34 12.38 1.61
C ASP A 275 -12.69 11.06 2.05
N GLN A 276 -12.04 10.35 1.12
CA GLN A 276 -11.29 9.14 1.41
C GLN A 276 -9.96 9.47 2.10
N VAL A 277 -9.27 10.52 1.66
CA VAL A 277 -8.02 10.98 2.30
C VAL A 277 -8.29 11.54 3.68
N ARG A 278 -9.36 12.32 3.87
CA ARG A 278 -9.74 12.90 5.18
C ARG A 278 -10.02 11.84 6.26
N ARG A 279 -10.51 10.66 5.85
CA ARG A 279 -10.84 9.55 6.76
C ARG A 279 -9.68 8.57 6.96
N ALA A 280 -8.56 8.75 6.27
CA ALA A 280 -7.44 7.86 6.39
C ALA A 280 -6.66 8.16 7.68
N ASP A 281 -6.36 7.11 8.45
CA ASP A 281 -5.46 7.17 9.60
C ASP A 281 -3.98 7.25 9.16
N LEU A 282 -3.72 6.83 7.91
CA LEU A 282 -2.40 6.81 7.29
C LEU A 282 -2.50 7.16 5.80
N VAL A 283 -1.69 8.10 5.34
CA VAL A 283 -1.55 8.42 3.92
C VAL A 283 -0.14 8.06 3.47
N LEU A 284 -0.05 7.13 2.52
CA LEU A 284 1.15 6.82 1.76
C LEU A 284 1.12 7.62 0.46
N THR A 285 2.19 8.31 0.11
CA THR A 285 2.21 9.07 -1.14
C THR A 285 3.55 9.01 -1.83
N GLN A 286 3.54 8.78 -3.15
CA GLN A 286 4.72 8.97 -3.99
C GLN A 286 4.94 10.46 -4.23
N ARG A 287 5.79 10.82 -5.21
CA ARG A 287 5.83 12.20 -5.71
C ARG A 287 4.41 12.70 -5.97
N LEU A 288 4.13 13.98 -5.75
CA LEU A 288 2.84 14.63 -6.08
C LEU A 288 3.02 15.66 -7.19
N THR A 289 1.96 15.96 -7.94
CA THR A 289 1.94 17.15 -8.81
C THR A 289 1.65 18.39 -7.96
N PRO A 290 1.89 19.61 -8.48
CA PRO A 290 1.55 20.84 -7.75
C PRO A 290 0.07 20.90 -7.32
N ASP A 291 -0.84 20.46 -8.19
CA ASP A 291 -2.29 20.45 -7.89
C ASP A 291 -2.65 19.43 -6.80
N GLU A 292 -2.08 18.23 -6.85
CA GLU A 292 -2.29 17.21 -5.82
C GLU A 292 -1.71 17.64 -4.48
N SER A 293 -0.54 18.29 -4.51
CA SER A 293 0.11 18.84 -3.31
C SER A 293 -0.74 19.94 -2.67
N ALA A 294 -1.34 20.83 -3.46
CA ALA A 294 -2.26 21.85 -2.97
C ALA A 294 -3.53 21.21 -2.39
N GLY A 295 -4.04 20.15 -3.02
CA GLY A 295 -5.11 19.32 -2.47
C GLY A 295 -4.73 18.73 -1.11
N MET A 296 -3.52 18.19 -0.97
CA MET A 296 -3.05 17.58 0.29
C MET A 296 -2.95 18.61 1.40
N MET A 297 -2.45 19.82 1.10
CA MET A 297 -2.47 20.94 2.05
C MET A 297 -3.90 21.26 2.52
N SER A 298 -4.85 21.32 1.59
CA SER A 298 -6.24 21.66 1.92
C SER A 298 -6.97 20.56 2.71
N VAL A 299 -6.66 19.29 2.46
CA VAL A 299 -7.41 18.15 3.04
C VAL A 299 -6.77 17.64 4.32
N TYR A 300 -5.44 17.48 4.30
CA TYR A 300 -4.66 16.89 5.38
C TYR A 300 -3.98 17.96 6.26
N GLY A 301 -4.10 19.25 5.94
CA GLY A 301 -3.49 20.34 6.73
C GLY A 301 -1.97 20.37 6.65
N THR A 302 -1.40 19.78 5.60
CA THR A 302 0.04 19.62 5.42
C THR A 302 0.76 20.98 5.35
N PRO A 303 1.86 21.19 6.10
CA PRO A 303 2.66 22.41 6.01
C PRO A 303 3.19 22.66 4.60
N GLU A 304 3.38 23.92 4.22
CA GLU A 304 3.89 24.30 2.89
C GLU A 304 5.24 23.63 2.56
N ARG A 305 6.11 23.50 3.56
CA ARG A 305 7.39 22.80 3.40
C ARG A 305 7.21 21.33 3.00
N THR A 306 6.35 20.61 3.70
CA THR A 306 6.05 19.21 3.42
C THR A 306 5.42 19.09 2.04
N ALA A 307 4.48 19.96 1.70
CA ALA A 307 3.85 20.00 0.38
C ALA A 307 4.89 20.17 -0.75
N TYR A 308 5.86 21.08 -0.58
CA TYR A 308 6.98 21.21 -1.51
C TYR A 308 7.83 19.94 -1.58
N THR A 309 8.15 19.32 -0.43
CA THR A 309 8.92 18.07 -0.39
C THR A 309 8.22 16.94 -1.14
N LEU A 310 6.89 16.80 -1.02
CA LEU A 310 6.10 15.81 -1.75
C LEU A 310 6.23 15.96 -3.27
N GLN A 311 6.43 17.17 -3.79
CA GLN A 311 6.58 17.41 -5.23
C GLN A 311 7.95 17.02 -5.77
N VAL A 312 8.98 16.95 -4.92
CA VAL A 312 10.37 16.65 -5.31
C VAL A 312 10.81 15.24 -4.93
N LEU A 313 9.89 14.39 -4.46
CA LEU A 313 10.20 12.98 -4.16
C LEU A 313 10.67 12.24 -5.42
N HIS A 314 11.62 11.35 -5.21
CA HIS A 314 12.09 10.45 -6.25
C HIS A 314 11.07 9.31 -6.50
N ASP A 315 11.12 8.64 -7.65
CA ASP A 315 10.14 7.59 -8.00
C ASP A 315 10.20 6.36 -7.08
N ASP A 316 11.35 6.13 -6.47
CA ASP A 316 11.64 5.10 -5.48
C ASP A 316 11.43 5.56 -4.03
N MET A 317 10.87 6.75 -3.82
CA MET A 317 10.53 7.27 -2.50
C MET A 317 9.02 7.32 -2.28
N VAL A 318 8.64 7.12 -1.02
CA VAL A 318 7.28 7.30 -0.52
C VAL A 318 7.34 8.12 0.76
N ALA A 319 6.45 9.09 0.89
CA ALA A 319 6.16 9.73 2.17
C ALA A 319 5.05 8.96 2.90
N VAL A 320 5.22 8.86 4.20
CA VAL A 320 4.31 8.22 5.16
C VAL A 320 3.83 9.32 6.08
N LEU A 321 2.55 9.67 5.97
CA LEU A 321 1.90 10.71 6.76
C LEU A 321 0.87 10.06 7.67
N ALA A 322 0.99 10.28 8.98
CA ALA A 322 0.03 9.79 9.97
C ALA A 322 -0.11 10.82 11.07
N ASP A 323 -1.33 11.32 11.29
CA ASP A 323 -1.60 12.45 12.19
C ASP A 323 -0.60 13.60 11.92
N ASP A 324 0.18 13.99 12.93
CA ASP A 324 1.22 15.03 12.87
C ASP A 324 2.62 14.51 12.50
N THR A 325 2.74 13.22 12.16
CA THR A 325 4.02 12.61 11.82
C THR A 325 4.20 12.50 10.31
N GLU A 326 5.37 12.94 9.84
CA GLU A 326 5.83 12.76 8.47
C GLU A 326 7.14 11.96 8.46
N GLN A 327 7.21 10.92 7.64
CA GLN A 327 8.42 10.16 7.39
C GLN A 327 8.61 9.94 5.90
N TYR A 328 9.86 9.89 5.46
CA TYR A 328 10.21 9.67 4.06
C TYR A 328 11.04 8.40 3.97
N ALA A 329 10.61 7.50 3.08
CA ALA A 329 11.23 6.20 2.92
C ALA A 329 11.64 5.97 1.46
N TRP A 330 12.88 5.56 1.25
CA TRP A 330 13.29 4.86 0.04
C TRP A 330 12.76 3.44 0.09
N LEU A 331 12.07 3.00 -0.95
CA LEU A 331 11.35 1.72 -0.96
C LEU A 331 12.27 0.50 -0.83
N ALA A 332 13.58 0.66 -1.07
CA ALA A 332 14.63 -0.34 -0.79
C ALA A 332 14.23 -1.77 -1.20
N LEU A 333 13.83 -1.93 -2.46
CA LEU A 333 13.31 -3.17 -3.02
C LEU A 333 14.30 -4.33 -2.82
N ALA A 334 13.81 -5.47 -2.32
CA ALA A 334 14.56 -6.71 -2.34
C ALA A 334 14.57 -7.34 -3.75
N GLU A 335 15.54 -8.21 -4.04
CA GLU A 335 15.66 -8.87 -5.36
C GLU A 335 14.37 -9.57 -5.79
N TYR A 336 13.73 -10.31 -4.90
CA TYR A 336 12.46 -10.99 -5.18
C TYR A 336 11.28 -10.04 -5.40
N GLU A 337 11.33 -8.80 -4.87
CA GLU A 337 10.31 -7.77 -5.13
C GLU A 337 10.54 -7.17 -6.51
N LEU A 338 11.80 -6.94 -6.86
CA LEU A 338 12.20 -6.43 -8.17
C LEU A 338 11.82 -7.42 -9.28
N ASP A 339 12.10 -8.71 -9.09
CA ASP A 339 11.74 -9.76 -10.05
C ASP A 339 10.22 -9.86 -10.24
N ALA A 340 9.44 -9.65 -9.17
CA ALA A 340 7.99 -9.79 -9.20
C ALA A 340 7.26 -8.54 -9.74
N LEU A 341 7.77 -7.34 -9.47
CA LEU A 341 7.06 -6.07 -9.70
C LEU A 341 7.78 -5.13 -10.69
N GLY A 342 9.05 -5.38 -10.98
CA GLY A 342 9.92 -4.49 -11.73
C GLY A 342 10.35 -3.26 -10.92
N GLN A 343 10.98 -2.32 -11.61
CA GLN A 343 11.49 -1.06 -11.04
C GLN A 343 10.37 -0.15 -10.54
N ALA A 344 10.73 0.71 -9.58
CA ALA A 344 9.83 1.73 -9.05
C ALA A 344 9.38 2.70 -10.13
N ARG A 345 8.10 3.08 -10.07
CA ARG A 345 7.46 4.00 -11.01
C ARG A 345 6.31 4.72 -10.34
N ARG A 346 6.10 5.96 -10.79
CA ARG A 346 4.92 6.76 -10.51
C ARG A 346 4.09 6.90 -11.77
#